data_AF-A0A8F5V7J3-F1
#
_entry.id   AF-A0A8F5V7J3-F1
#
_cell.length_a   1.000
_cell.length_b   1.000
_cell.length_c   1.000
_cell.angle_alpha   90.00
_cell.angle_beta   90.00
_cell.angle_gamma   90.00
#
_symmetry.space_group_name_H-M   'P 1'
#
loop_
_entity.id
_entity.type
_entity.pdbx_description
1 polymer ?
#
loop_
_entity_poly.entity_id
_entity_poly.type
_entity_poly.pdbx_seq_one_letter_code
_entity_poly.pdbx_strand_id
1 'polypeptide(L)' 'MGRDTIADIITSIRNADMDKKRVVRIASTNITENVVKILLREGFIENIKKTKRIFWF' A
#
# COMPACT_ATOMS: atom_id res chain seq x y z
N MET A 1 16.64 13.68 1.16
CA MET A 1 15.21 13.49 0.82
C MET A 1 14.57 12.77 1.99
N GLY A 2 13.77 13.46 2.81
CA GLY A 2 13.15 12.86 4.00
C GLY A 2 12.21 11.72 3.59
N ARG A 3 12.27 10.59 4.28
CA ARG A 3 11.44 9.41 4.01
C ARG A 3 10.03 9.63 4.56
N ASP A 4 9.23 10.46 3.90
CA ASP A 4 7.81 10.55 4.23
C ASP A 4 7.06 9.34 3.67
N THR A 5 6.93 8.34 4.54
CA THR A 5 6.29 7.06 4.20
C THR A 5 4.82 7.23 3.83
N ILE A 6 4.12 8.24 4.38
CA ILE A 6 2.71 8.47 4.08
C ILE A 6 2.57 9.06 2.69
N ALA A 7 3.39 10.07 2.36
CA ALA A 7 3.41 10.66 1.02
C ALA A 7 3.70 9.60 -0.07
N ASP A 8 4.62 8.68 0.20
CA ASP A 8 4.97 7.59 -0.72
C ASP A 8 3.78 6.62 -0.95
N ILE A 9 3.01 6.30 0.10
CA ILE A 9 1.81 5.44 0.01
C ILE A 9 0.75 6.11 -0.87
N ILE A 10 0.41 7.37 -0.58
CA ILE A 10 -0.64 8.09 -1.31
C ILE A 10 -0.24 8.29 -2.78
N THR A 11 1.03 8.61 -3.03
CA THR A 11 1.55 8.74 -4.40
C THR A 11 1.46 7.42 -5.15
N SER A 12 1.79 6.29 -4.51
CA SER A 12 1.69 4.96 -5.13
C SER A 12 0.26 4.58 -5.50
N ILE A 13 -0.71 4.90 -4.64
CA ILE A 13 -2.15 4.66 -4.89
C ILE A 13 -2.63 5.52 -6.05
N ARG A 14 -2.33 6.83 -6.03
CA ARG A 14 -2.70 7.76 -7.10
C ARG A 14 -2.15 7.34 -8.46
N ASN A 15 -0.89 6.93 -8.51
CA ASN A 15 -0.26 6.49 -9.76
C ASN A 15 -0.90 5.20 -10.29
N ALA A 16 -1.25 4.28 -9.41
CA ALA A 16 -1.95 3.06 -9.82
C ALA A 16 -3.35 3.35 -10.37
N ASP A 17 -4.10 4.26 -9.75
CA ASP A 17 -5.41 4.71 -10.24
C ASP A 17 -5.30 5.36 -11.62
N MET A 18 -4.37 6.31 -11.78
CA MET A 18 -4.06 6.94 -13.07
C MET A 18 -3.68 5.93 -14.16
N ASP A 19 -2.90 4.91 -13.80
CA ASP A 19 -2.49 3.82 -14.70
C ASP A 19 -3.58 2.74 -14.88
N LYS A 20 -4.77 2.90 -14.27
CA LYS A 20 -5.86 1.91 -14.25
C LYS A 20 -5.45 0.54 -13.72
N LYS A 21 -4.44 0.49 -12.84
CA LYS A 21 -3.98 -0.73 -12.15
C LYS A 21 -4.93 -1.02 -10.99
N ARG A 22 -5.39 -2.27 -10.92
CA ARG A 22 -6.27 -2.73 -9.82
C ARG A 22 -5.54 -3.06 -8.52
N VAL A 23 -4.21 -3.18 -8.55
CA VAL A 23 -3.42 -3.66 -7.40
C VAL A 23 -2.13 -2.85 -7.27
N VAL A 24 -1.83 -2.43 -6.03
CA VAL A 24 -0.59 -1.74 -5.67
C VAL A 24 0.21 -2.58 -4.69
N ARG A 25 1.52 -2.70 -4.90
CA ARG A 25 2.44 -3.37 -3.96
C ARG A 25 3.24 -2.31 -3.23
N ILE A 26 3.17 -2.33 -1.91
CA ILE A 26 3.87 -1.39 -1.03
C ILE A 26 4.64 -2.20 0.03
N ALA A 27 5.74 -1.65 0.54
CA ALA A 27 6.48 -2.26 1.64
C ALA A 27 5.59 -2.45 2.88
N SER A 28 5.70 -3.61 3.53
CA SER A 28 4.95 -3.90 4.76
C SER A 28 5.66 -3.25 5.95
N THR A 29 5.17 -2.09 6.38
CA THR A 29 5.61 -1.40 7.61
C THR A 29 4.40 -1.20 8.55
N ASN A 30 4.64 -0.99 9.85
CA ASN A 30 3.57 -0.72 10.80
C ASN A 30 2.71 0.50 10.39
N ILE A 31 3.35 1.54 9.82
CA ILE A 31 2.65 2.73 9.32
C ILE A 31 1.77 2.37 8.12
N THR A 32 2.32 1.68 7.13
CA THR A 32 1.58 1.24 5.94
C THR A 32 0.38 0.38 6.34
N GLU A 33 0.56 -0.53 7.30
CA GLU A 33 -0.51 -1.39 7.80
C GLU A 33 -1.65 -0.62 8.45
N ASN A 34 -1.36 0.41 9.24
CA ASN A 34 -2.39 1.25 9.84
C ASN A 34 -3.12 2.09 8.80
N VAL A 35 -2.41 2.67 7.82
CA VAL A 35 -3.01 3.45 6.74
C VAL A 35 -3.94 2.58 5.88
N VAL A 36 -3.49 1.41 5.40
CA VAL A 36 -4.33 0.55 4.55
C VAL A 36 -5.52 -0.03 5.30
N LYS A 37 -5.44 -0.24 6.62
CA LYS A 37 -6.60 -0.61 7.44
C LYS A 37 -7.66 0.49 7.50
N ILE A 38 -7.24 1.76 7.62
CA ILE A 38 -8.17 2.90 7.56
C ILE A 38 -8.81 2.95 6.17
N LEU A 39 -8.02 2.87 5.10
CA LEU A 39 -8.55 2.88 3.73
C LEU A 39 -9.55 1.75 3.47
N LEU A 40 -9.28 0.56 4.00
CA LEU A 40 -10.19 -0.58 3.90
C LEU A 40 -11.49 -0.35 4.70
N ARG A 41 -11.39 0.18 5.92
CA ARG A 41 -12.54 0.47 6.78
C ARG A 41 -13.48 1.51 6.16
N GLU A 42 -12.92 2.54 5.55
CA GLU A 42 -13.66 3.62 4.89
C GLU A 42 -14.17 3.22 3.48
N GLY A 43 -13.80 2.03 2.98
CA GLY A 43 -14.25 1.53 1.68
C GLY A 43 -13.51 2.10 0.47
N PHE A 44 -12.36 2.75 0.67
CA PHE A 44 -11.52 3.26 -0.44
C PHE A 44 -10.76 2.16 -1.18
N ILE A 45 -10.53 1.01 -0.53
CA ILE A 45 -9.90 -0.17 -1.15
C ILE A 45 -10.69 -1.42 -0.80
N GLU A 46 -10.71 -2.39 -1.71
CA GLU A 46 -11.53 -3.60 -1.56
C GLU A 46 -10.88 -4.68 -0.68
N ASN A 47 -9.55 -4.80 -0.71
CA ASN A 47 -8.84 -5.87 -0.01
C ASN A 47 -7.37 -5.53 0.26
N ILE A 48 -6.78 -6.18 1.28
CA ILE A 48 -5.35 -6.12 1.61
C ILE A 48 -4.78 -7.54 1.76
N LYS A 49 -3.66 -7.83 1.09
CA LYS A 49 -2.95 -9.12 1.22
C LYS A 49 -1.48 -8.89 1.55
N LYS A 50 -1.03 -9.40 2.70
CA LYS A 50 0.41 -9.47 3.01
C LYS A 50 1.04 -10.66 2.30
N THR A 51 2.01 -10.38 1.44
CA THR A 51 2.82 -11.43 0.80
C THR A 51 4.16 -11.50 1.53
N LYS A 52 4.39 -12.58 2.28
CA LYS A 52 5.73 -12.91 2.76
C LYS A 52 6.48 -13.54 1.59
N ARG A 53 7.40 -12.79 0.97
CA ARG A 53 8.36 -13.42 0.06
C ARG A 53 9.37 -14.17 0.93
N ILE A 54 9.08 -15.43 1.22
CA ILE A 54 10.05 -16.34 1.82
C ILE A 54 11.03 -16.68 0.71
N PHE A 55 12.25 -16.16 0.79
CA PHE A 55 13.35 -16.70 0.01
C PHE A 55 13.85 -17.94 0.75
N TRP A 56 13.54 -19.12 0.22
CA TRP A 56 14.29 -20.33 0.52
C TRP A 56 15.45 -20.36 -0.47
N PHE A 57 16.66 -20.09 0.01
CA PHE A 57 17.89 -20.58 -0.58
C PHE A 57 18.51 -21.54 0.43
#